data_AF-A0A5D2P1F3-F1
#
_entry.id   AF-A0A5D2P1F3-F1
#
_cell.length_a   1.000
_cell.length_b   1.000
_cell.length_c   1.000
_cell.angle_alpha   90.00
_cell.angle_beta   90.00
_cell.angle_gamma   90.00
#
_symmetry.space_group_name_H-M   'P 1'
#
loop_
_entity.id
_entity.type
_entity.pdbx_description
1 polymer ?
#
loop_
_entity_poly.entity_id
_entity_poly.type
_entity_poly.pdbx_seq_one_letter_code
_entity_poly.pdbx_strand_id
1 'polypeptide(L)'
;MALSEASLCLNHMLLSNSSSNFGKQRNLGLVQFHHSLRTLGNGIKRCGFRSISFCSTDRTNLTKRSCLLSCKCQRADRVSGLTADDGRPASLSINGKTNVSNVQELNELLQSDGEGVASGDTNGGGTVGGRKGIEEEAWDLLKESVVYYCGNPIGTIAASDTSSSSILNYDQVFIRDFIPSGIAFLLKGEYDIVRNFILHTLQLQSWEKTMDCHSPGQGLMPASFKVRTVPLDGDNSVTEDVLDPDFGEAAIGRVAPVDSGLWWIILLRAYGKCTGDLSVQERVDVQTGIKMILKLCLADGFDMFPTLLVTDGSCMIDRRMGIHGHPLEIQALFYSALLCAREMLAPEDGSADLIRALNNRLVALSFHIREYYWIDMKKLNEIYRYKTEEYSYDAVNKFNIYPDQIPSWLVEFMPCRGGYLIGNLQPAHMDFRFFSLGNLWSIVGGLATVDQSHAILDLVEEKWSELVADMPLKICYPALEGQEWRIITGSDPKNTAWSYHNGGSWPTLLWQLTVACMKMNRPEIAEKAVMLAERRLSRDKWPEYYDTRRARFIGKQSRLFQTWSIAGYLVAKLLLANPSAAKVLITEEDSELVNAFSCMLSANPRRKRGRKGFKQPFII
;
A
#
# COMPACT_ATOMS: atom_id res chain seq x y z
N MET A 1 52.58 38.51 13.29
CA MET A 1 53.08 37.19 13.75
C MET A 1 52.19 36.18 13.04
N ALA A 2 52.64 35.64 11.90
CA ALA A 2 53.55 34.48 11.77
C ALA A 2 52.79 33.18 12.12
N LEU A 3 52.37 32.36 11.13
CA LEU A 3 53.15 31.42 10.28
C LEU A 3 53.62 30.18 11.08
N SER A 4 53.58 28.95 10.57
CA SER A 4 53.17 28.40 9.24
C SER A 4 52.12 27.26 9.44
N GLU A 5 51.43 26.66 8.47
CA GLU A 5 51.71 26.27 7.07
C GLU A 5 52.71 25.11 6.88
N ALA A 6 52.22 23.98 6.34
CA ALA A 6 52.99 22.92 5.69
C ALA A 6 52.06 21.98 4.90
N SER A 7 51.91 22.24 3.59
CA SER A 7 51.30 21.31 2.62
C SER A 7 52.33 21.03 1.54
N LEU A 8 52.48 19.77 1.12
CA LEU A 8 53.31 19.40 -0.04
C LEU A 8 52.80 18.10 -0.70
N CYS A 9 53.15 17.90 -1.96
CA CYS A 9 52.40 17.03 -2.88
C CYS A 9 53.28 16.34 -3.94
N LEU A 10 52.72 15.29 -4.56
CA LEU A 10 53.05 14.70 -5.87
C LEU A 10 54.36 13.87 -6.10
N ASN A 11 54.13 12.57 -6.33
CA ASN A 11 54.43 11.79 -7.56
C ASN A 11 55.83 11.28 -7.99
N HIS A 12 55.75 10.14 -8.72
CA HIS A 12 56.77 9.41 -9.50
C HIS A 12 57.93 8.76 -8.70
N MET A 13 58.38 7.52 -8.98
CA MET A 13 58.63 6.90 -10.29
C MET A 13 58.22 5.42 -10.43
N LEU A 14 58.53 4.83 -11.61
CA LEU A 14 58.20 3.47 -12.08
C LEU A 14 59.47 2.63 -12.32
N LEU A 15 59.36 1.30 -12.23
CA LEU A 15 60.24 0.27 -12.85
C LEU A 15 61.71 0.18 -12.32
N SER A 16 62.46 -0.95 -12.37
CA SER A 16 62.13 -2.37 -12.63
C SER A 16 63.30 -3.32 -12.25
N ASN A 17 63.06 -4.64 -12.29
CA ASN A 17 64.01 -5.74 -12.60
C ASN A 17 65.24 -6.01 -11.71
N SER A 18 65.23 -7.15 -10.98
CA SER A 18 66.10 -8.35 -11.18
C SER A 18 66.09 -9.23 -9.89
N SER A 19 65.73 -10.52 -9.83
CA SER A 19 65.80 -11.72 -10.68
C SER A 19 66.96 -12.67 -10.33
N SER A 20 66.65 -13.79 -9.65
CA SER A 20 67.47 -15.02 -9.62
C SER A 20 66.57 -16.25 -9.39
N ASN A 21 66.94 -17.41 -9.95
CA ASN A 21 66.05 -18.57 -10.14
C ASN A 21 66.59 -19.87 -9.53
N PHE A 22 65.70 -20.72 -9.00
CA PHE A 22 65.70 -22.19 -9.04
C PHE A 22 64.23 -22.64 -8.73
N GLY A 23 63.54 -23.61 -9.36
CA GLY A 23 63.90 -24.62 -10.37
C GLY A 23 63.96 -26.03 -9.74
N LYS A 24 63.20 -27.07 -10.15
CA LYS A 24 62.27 -27.34 -11.28
C LYS A 24 61.21 -28.40 -10.78
N GLN A 25 60.34 -29.15 -11.51
CA GLN A 25 60.04 -29.39 -12.94
C GLN A 25 58.70 -30.18 -13.12
N ARG A 26 57.84 -29.86 -14.11
CA ARG A 26 56.73 -30.71 -14.69
C ARG A 26 55.55 -31.09 -13.75
N ASN A 27 54.34 -31.44 -14.22
CA ASN A 27 53.80 -31.73 -15.56
C ASN A 27 52.48 -30.96 -15.83
N LEU A 28 52.08 -30.81 -17.10
CA LEU A 28 50.82 -30.18 -17.52
C LEU A 28 50.16 -31.03 -18.62
N GLY A 29 48.89 -31.39 -18.46
CA GLY A 29 48.10 -32.12 -19.46
C GLY A 29 47.17 -31.17 -20.21
N LEU A 30 47.43 -30.93 -21.49
CA LEU A 30 46.58 -30.13 -22.37
C LEU A 30 45.78 -31.06 -23.28
N VAL A 31 44.46 -30.86 -23.37
CA VAL A 31 43.63 -31.53 -24.39
C VAL A 31 43.09 -30.46 -25.34
N GLN A 32 43.43 -30.59 -26.61
CA GLN A 32 43.02 -29.71 -27.70
C GLN A 32 42.43 -30.59 -28.80
N PHE A 33 41.22 -30.29 -29.26
CA PHE A 33 40.58 -31.01 -30.37
C PHE A 33 40.31 -30.08 -31.55
N HIS A 34 40.50 -30.63 -32.75
CA HIS A 34 40.58 -29.86 -33.99
C HIS A 34 39.22 -29.56 -34.63
N HIS A 35 39.17 -28.40 -35.29
CA HIS A 35 38.07 -28.02 -36.19
C HIS A 35 37.98 -28.95 -37.41
N SER A 36 36.76 -29.22 -37.86
CA SER A 36 36.48 -29.45 -39.28
C SER A 36 35.09 -28.90 -39.62
N LEU A 37 34.91 -28.36 -40.84
CA LEU A 37 33.65 -27.76 -41.29
C LEU A 37 32.83 -28.77 -42.10
N ARG A 38 31.50 -28.70 -41.96
CA ARG A 38 30.59 -28.80 -43.10
C ARG A 38 29.49 -27.76 -43.00
N THR A 39 29.14 -27.17 -44.13
CA THR A 39 28.10 -26.16 -44.29
C THR A 39 26.77 -26.82 -44.69
N LEU A 40 25.68 -26.31 -44.11
CA LEU A 40 24.39 -26.18 -44.77
C LEU A 40 23.65 -25.05 -44.04
N GLY A 41 22.86 -24.24 -44.75
CA GLY A 41 22.09 -23.15 -44.12
C GLY A 41 20.76 -22.95 -44.83
N ASN A 42 19.85 -22.23 -44.18
CA ASN A 42 18.82 -21.46 -44.91
C ASN A 42 18.10 -20.39 -44.07
N GLY A 43 17.67 -19.37 -44.81
CA GLY A 43 16.89 -18.18 -44.44
C GLY A 43 16.02 -18.20 -43.18
N ILE A 44 16.28 -17.21 -42.32
CA ILE A 44 15.30 -16.67 -41.37
C ILE A 44 14.14 -16.03 -42.16
N LYS A 45 12.90 -16.32 -41.78
CA LYS A 45 11.71 -15.53 -42.17
C LYS A 45 10.90 -15.15 -40.95
N ARG A 46 10.62 -13.85 -40.81
CA ARG A 46 9.58 -13.34 -39.90
C ARG A 46 8.21 -13.79 -40.39
N CYS A 47 7.35 -14.26 -39.50
CA CYS A 47 5.91 -14.41 -39.76
C CYS A 47 5.14 -13.46 -38.84
N GLY A 48 4.61 -12.38 -39.40
CA GLY A 48 3.54 -11.61 -38.76
C GLY A 48 2.19 -12.16 -39.20
N PHE A 49 1.30 -12.46 -38.26
CA PHE A 49 -0.05 -12.91 -38.58
C PHE A 49 -1.01 -11.71 -38.64
N ARG A 50 -1.49 -11.37 -39.84
CA ARG A 50 -2.66 -10.52 -40.02
C ARG A 50 -3.93 -11.36 -39.87
N SER A 51 -4.83 -10.99 -38.97
CA SER A 51 -6.20 -11.48 -38.96
C SER A 51 -7.02 -10.73 -40.01
N ILE A 52 -7.33 -11.40 -41.12
CA ILE A 52 -8.31 -10.91 -42.12
C ILE A 52 -9.58 -11.72 -41.94
N SER A 53 -10.70 -11.03 -41.67
CA SER A 53 -12.02 -11.67 -41.68
C SER A 53 -12.46 -11.94 -43.11
N PHE A 54 -13.04 -13.12 -43.35
CA PHE A 54 -13.88 -13.35 -44.53
C PHE A 54 -15.11 -14.14 -44.13
N CYS A 55 -16.27 -13.60 -44.49
CA CYS A 55 -17.54 -14.30 -44.42
C CYS A 55 -17.81 -14.94 -45.78
N SER A 56 -18.19 -16.22 -45.81
CA SER A 56 -18.89 -16.80 -46.96
C SER A 56 -19.89 -17.86 -46.48
N THR A 57 -21.08 -17.77 -47.04
CA THR A 57 -22.10 -18.83 -46.99
C THR A 57 -21.65 -20.06 -47.78
N ASP A 58 -22.09 -21.24 -47.36
CA ASP A 58 -23.03 -22.00 -48.21
C ASP A 58 -23.98 -22.88 -47.38
N ARG A 59 -25.02 -23.44 -48.02
CA ARG A 59 -26.12 -24.20 -47.42
C ARG A 59 -26.02 -25.70 -47.70
N THR A 60 -26.47 -26.50 -46.74
CA THR A 60 -27.38 -27.64 -47.04
C THR A 60 -28.22 -27.98 -45.81
N ASN A 61 -29.39 -28.61 -46.01
CA ASN A 61 -30.43 -28.73 -44.98
C ASN A 61 -30.42 -30.10 -44.29
N LEU A 62 -30.88 -30.18 -43.03
CA LEU A 62 -31.94 -31.16 -42.68
C LEU A 62 -32.79 -30.77 -41.44
N THR A 63 -34.00 -30.27 -41.72
CA THR A 63 -35.27 -30.44 -40.97
C THR A 63 -35.36 -30.39 -39.42
N LYS A 64 -36.18 -29.42 -38.95
CA LYS A 64 -37.15 -29.50 -37.81
C LYS A 64 -36.55 -29.54 -36.39
N ARG A 65 -37.17 -28.95 -35.35
CA ARG A 65 -38.53 -28.34 -35.21
C ARG A 65 -38.54 -27.20 -34.18
N SER A 66 -39.58 -26.36 -34.29
CA SER A 66 -40.10 -25.36 -33.33
C SER A 66 -40.35 -25.91 -31.90
N CYS A 67 -40.49 -25.11 -30.82
CA CYS A 67 -40.54 -23.64 -30.70
C CYS A 67 -40.23 -23.13 -29.27
N LEU A 68 -40.17 -21.79 -29.17
CA LEU A 68 -40.44 -20.96 -27.97
C LEU A 68 -41.62 -21.46 -27.10
N LEU A 69 -41.53 -21.26 -25.78
CA LEU A 69 -42.38 -20.29 -25.07
C LEU A 69 -41.96 -20.05 -23.60
N SER A 70 -42.38 -18.90 -23.06
CA SER A 70 -42.17 -18.47 -21.67
C SER A 70 -43.13 -19.11 -20.67
N CYS A 71 -42.79 -19.13 -19.39
CA CYS A 71 -43.77 -19.26 -18.30
C CYS A 71 -43.60 -18.16 -17.25
N LYS A 72 -44.72 -17.62 -16.76
CA LYS A 72 -44.82 -16.72 -15.58
C LYS A 72 -45.77 -17.37 -14.56
N CYS A 73 -45.36 -17.47 -13.30
CA CYS A 73 -46.19 -17.48 -12.08
C CYS A 73 -45.22 -17.11 -10.92
N GLN A 74 -45.41 -16.05 -10.13
CA GLN A 74 -46.49 -15.65 -9.21
C GLN A 74 -46.51 -16.34 -7.83
N ARG A 75 -46.87 -15.52 -6.83
CA ARG A 75 -46.78 -15.73 -5.36
C ARG A 75 -47.43 -17.00 -4.82
N ALA A 76 -46.96 -17.39 -3.62
CA ALA A 76 -47.82 -17.91 -2.57
C ALA A 76 -47.54 -17.18 -1.24
N ASP A 77 -48.57 -16.59 -0.64
CA ASP A 77 -48.55 -16.11 0.76
C ASP A 77 -49.27 -17.14 1.65
N ARG A 78 -48.80 -17.37 2.89
CA ARG A 78 -49.68 -17.59 4.07
C ARG A 78 -48.94 -17.56 5.41
N VAL A 79 -49.72 -17.33 6.47
CA VAL A 79 -49.29 -16.94 7.83
C VAL A 79 -49.91 -17.87 8.87
N SER A 80 -49.11 -18.37 9.83
CA SER A 80 -49.47 -18.70 11.24
C SER A 80 -48.33 -19.50 11.92
N GLY A 81 -47.95 -19.31 13.19
CA GLY A 81 -48.28 -18.24 14.13
C GLY A 81 -48.34 -18.70 15.60
N LEU A 82 -47.47 -18.13 16.48
CA LEU A 82 -47.47 -18.23 17.96
C LEU A 82 -47.13 -19.65 18.51
N THR A 83 -46.59 -19.86 19.72
CA THR A 83 -46.73 -19.17 21.03
C THR A 83 -45.43 -18.57 21.62
N ALA A 84 -45.52 -17.97 22.81
CA ALA A 84 -44.47 -17.19 23.49
C ALA A 84 -44.19 -17.67 24.94
N ASP A 85 -43.69 -16.76 25.78
CA ASP A 85 -43.34 -16.83 27.22
C ASP A 85 -42.07 -17.61 27.63
N ASP A 86 -41.30 -17.18 28.64
CA ASP A 86 -41.04 -15.83 29.19
C ASP A 86 -39.73 -15.86 30.03
N GLY A 87 -39.15 -14.71 30.42
CA GLY A 87 -38.12 -14.66 31.45
C GLY A 87 -37.20 -13.43 31.47
N ARG A 88 -37.51 -12.44 32.32
CA ARG A 88 -36.54 -11.44 32.83
C ARG A 88 -36.06 -11.83 34.24
N PRO A 89 -34.79 -11.57 34.59
CA PRO A 89 -34.47 -10.42 35.47
C PRO A 89 -33.12 -9.75 35.09
N ALA A 90 -32.66 -8.63 35.65
CA ALA A 90 -33.26 -7.52 36.40
C ALA A 90 -32.36 -6.27 36.23
N SER A 91 -32.86 -5.08 36.51
CA SER A 91 -32.11 -3.82 36.41
C SER A 91 -31.28 -3.52 37.67
N LEU A 92 -30.03 -3.08 37.50
CA LEU A 92 -29.23 -2.43 38.54
C LEU A 92 -28.84 -1.02 38.12
N SER A 93 -29.25 -0.02 38.90
CA SER A 93 -28.90 1.38 38.73
C SER A 93 -27.76 1.78 39.67
N ILE A 94 -26.73 2.44 39.14
CA ILE A 94 -25.71 3.12 39.95
C ILE A 94 -25.58 4.56 39.43
N ASN A 95 -25.75 5.53 40.34
CA ASN A 95 -25.55 6.94 40.03
C ASN A 95 -24.05 7.26 39.98
N GLY A 96 -23.61 7.91 38.90
CA GLY A 96 -22.26 8.47 38.78
C GLY A 96 -22.29 9.80 38.02
N LYS A 97 -22.31 10.92 38.75
CA LYS A 97 -22.18 12.27 38.16
C LYS A 97 -20.70 12.63 38.02
N THR A 98 -20.24 12.91 36.81
CA THR A 98 -19.07 13.78 36.58
C THR A 98 -19.24 14.57 35.28
N ASN A 99 -19.02 15.87 35.38
CA ASN A 99 -19.37 16.92 34.42
C ASN A 99 -18.86 16.69 32.99
N VAL A 100 -19.73 16.94 32.01
CA VAL A 100 -19.33 17.32 30.64
C VAL A 100 -19.52 18.83 30.50
N SER A 101 -18.43 19.59 30.61
CA SER A 101 -18.41 21.04 30.45
C SER A 101 -17.21 21.43 29.58
N ASN A 102 -17.37 21.30 28.26
CA ASN A 102 -16.44 21.79 27.21
C ASN A 102 -17.07 21.80 25.80
N VAL A 103 -18.41 21.70 25.68
CA VAL A 103 -19.13 21.59 24.39
C VAL A 103 -19.88 22.88 24.02
N GLN A 104 -20.02 23.84 24.93
CA GLN A 104 -20.76 25.09 24.67
C GLN A 104 -19.91 26.22 24.08
N GLU A 105 -18.65 26.41 24.50
CA GLU A 105 -17.78 27.48 24.00
C GLU A 105 -17.50 27.41 22.48
N LEU A 106 -17.64 26.24 21.85
CA LEU A 106 -17.41 26.07 20.42
C LEU A 106 -18.58 26.59 19.55
N ASN A 107 -19.79 26.72 20.11
CA ASN A 107 -20.96 27.20 19.38
C ASN A 107 -21.13 28.72 19.43
N GLU A 108 -20.61 29.39 20.46
CA GLU A 108 -20.75 30.84 20.63
C GLU A 108 -19.85 31.63 19.66
N LEU A 109 -18.73 31.04 19.23
CA LEU A 109 -17.84 31.57 18.17
C LEU A 109 -18.39 31.45 16.74
N LEU A 110 -19.62 30.97 16.55
CA LEU A 110 -20.27 30.82 15.24
C LEU A 110 -21.55 31.67 15.09
N GLN A 111 -21.84 32.58 16.02
CA GLN A 111 -23.07 33.39 16.01
C GLN A 111 -22.83 34.92 16.19
N SER A 112 -21.62 35.42 15.87
CA SER A 112 -21.27 36.83 16.01
C SER A 112 -20.65 37.46 14.74
N ASP A 113 -21.37 37.43 13.63
CA ASP A 113 -21.14 38.30 12.46
C ASP A 113 -22.41 38.33 11.59
N GLY A 114 -23.28 39.35 11.71
CA GLY A 114 -24.53 39.34 10.93
C GLY A 114 -25.68 40.32 11.22
N GLU A 115 -25.47 41.54 11.72
CA GLU A 115 -26.52 42.60 11.63
C GLU A 115 -25.94 43.96 11.19
N GLY A 116 -26.66 44.67 10.30
CA GLY A 116 -26.25 45.96 9.75
C GLY A 116 -26.91 46.30 8.41
N VAL A 117 -28.18 46.73 8.43
CA VAL A 117 -28.98 47.01 7.21
C VAL A 117 -29.03 48.52 6.89
N ALA A 118 -28.77 48.88 5.63
CA ALA A 118 -29.21 50.13 5.00
C ALA A 118 -29.38 49.94 3.48
N SER A 119 -30.36 50.61 2.87
CA SER A 119 -30.85 50.31 1.51
C SER A 119 -30.32 51.24 0.42
N GLY A 120 -30.21 50.73 -0.81
CA GLY A 120 -29.91 51.48 -2.03
C GLY A 120 -30.25 50.65 -3.27
N ASP A 121 -30.82 51.29 -4.30
CA ASP A 121 -31.60 50.60 -5.34
C ASP A 121 -30.87 50.42 -6.70
N THR A 122 -31.50 49.66 -7.60
CA THR A 122 -31.27 49.51 -9.06
C THR A 122 -30.32 48.44 -9.65
N ASN A 123 -30.95 47.53 -10.40
CA ASN A 123 -30.52 46.78 -11.60
C ASN A 123 -29.01 46.58 -11.90
N GLY A 124 -28.55 45.33 -11.69
CA GLY A 124 -27.40 44.76 -12.39
C GLY A 124 -27.62 43.27 -12.65
N GLY A 125 -27.74 42.87 -13.92
CA GLY A 125 -27.96 41.47 -14.33
C GLY A 125 -26.69 40.61 -14.23
N GLY A 126 -26.20 40.37 -13.01
CA GLY A 126 -25.03 39.52 -12.75
C GLY A 126 -25.42 38.05 -12.57
N THR A 127 -24.77 37.16 -13.33
CA THR A 127 -24.95 35.70 -13.17
C THR A 127 -24.47 35.27 -11.78
N VAL A 128 -25.40 34.82 -10.92
CA VAL A 128 -25.05 34.30 -9.60
C VAL A 128 -24.40 32.93 -9.76
N GLY A 129 -23.08 32.93 -9.99
CA GLY A 129 -22.23 31.75 -9.92
C GLY A 129 -22.17 31.27 -8.48
N GLY A 130 -23.10 30.39 -8.10
CA GLY A 130 -23.08 29.72 -6.81
C GLY A 130 -21.74 29.02 -6.60
N ARG A 131 -21.16 29.14 -5.39
CA ARG A 131 -19.99 28.34 -5.02
C ARG A 131 -20.38 26.86 -5.09
N LYS A 132 -19.73 26.12 -6.00
CA LYS A 132 -19.75 24.65 -5.99
C LYS A 132 -19.31 24.15 -4.60
N GLY A 133 -19.88 23.06 -4.14
CA GLY A 133 -19.40 22.35 -2.97
C GLY A 133 -18.00 21.77 -3.20
N ILE A 134 -17.19 21.66 -2.14
CA ILE A 134 -15.83 21.06 -2.22
C ILE A 134 -15.90 19.63 -2.77
N GLU A 135 -16.97 18.89 -2.50
CA GLU A 135 -17.20 17.56 -3.06
C GLU A 135 -17.58 17.57 -4.54
N GLU A 136 -18.31 18.60 -5.02
CA GLU A 136 -18.63 18.77 -6.44
C GLU A 136 -17.37 19.14 -7.24
N GLU A 137 -16.58 20.07 -6.72
CA GLU A 137 -15.25 20.44 -7.26
C GLU A 137 -14.34 19.20 -7.37
N ALA A 138 -14.29 18.38 -6.32
CA ALA A 138 -13.50 17.15 -6.31
C ALA A 138 -13.99 16.12 -7.34
N TRP A 139 -15.31 15.95 -7.50
CA TRP A 139 -15.86 15.03 -8.51
C TRP A 139 -15.59 15.48 -9.94
N ASP A 140 -15.64 16.79 -10.22
CA ASP A 140 -15.31 17.32 -11.53
C ASP A 140 -13.82 17.11 -11.84
N LEU A 141 -12.92 17.49 -10.93
CA LEU A 141 -11.47 17.29 -11.09
C LEU A 141 -11.08 15.81 -11.24
N LEU A 142 -11.72 14.90 -10.50
CA LEU A 142 -11.48 13.46 -10.65
C LEU A 142 -11.91 12.97 -12.05
N LYS A 143 -13.00 13.50 -12.61
CA LYS A 143 -13.46 13.14 -13.96
C LYS A 143 -12.58 13.74 -15.06
N GLU A 144 -12.08 14.96 -14.87
CA GLU A 144 -11.10 15.58 -15.75
C GLU A 144 -9.75 14.82 -15.78
N SER A 145 -9.43 14.07 -14.72
CA SER A 145 -8.19 13.26 -14.64
C SER A 145 -8.24 11.90 -15.39
N VAL A 146 -9.40 11.50 -15.94
CA VAL A 146 -9.60 10.17 -16.52
C VAL A 146 -8.86 9.99 -17.84
N VAL A 147 -8.07 8.92 -17.93
CA VAL A 147 -7.36 8.50 -19.13
C VAL A 147 -8.23 7.52 -19.94
N TYR A 148 -8.28 7.74 -21.25
CA TYR A 148 -9.02 6.91 -22.19
C TYR A 148 -8.05 6.19 -23.15
N TYR A 149 -8.40 4.96 -23.52
CA TYR A 149 -7.67 4.13 -24.50
C TYR A 149 -8.67 3.44 -25.42
N CYS A 150 -8.55 3.65 -26.73
CA CYS A 150 -9.51 3.19 -27.74
C CYS A 150 -10.98 3.52 -27.36
N GLY A 151 -11.20 4.71 -26.79
CA GLY A 151 -12.51 5.21 -26.33
C GLY A 151 -12.99 4.70 -24.96
N ASN A 152 -12.29 3.76 -24.33
CA ASN A 152 -12.67 3.20 -23.01
C ASN A 152 -11.90 3.93 -21.89
N PRO A 153 -12.52 4.26 -20.74
CA PRO A 153 -11.78 4.76 -19.59
C PRO A 153 -10.94 3.62 -18.98
N ILE A 154 -9.68 3.89 -18.66
CA ILE A 154 -8.68 2.88 -18.25
C ILE A 154 -7.86 3.23 -17.00
N GLY A 155 -8.05 4.43 -16.43
CA GLY A 155 -7.27 4.90 -15.30
C GLY A 155 -7.41 6.40 -15.08
N THR A 156 -6.61 6.97 -14.19
CA THR A 156 -6.50 8.43 -13.97
C THR A 156 -5.04 8.84 -13.93
N ILE A 157 -4.70 10.01 -14.49
CA ILE A 157 -3.34 10.59 -14.37
C ILE A 157 -2.99 10.89 -12.90
N ALA A 158 -1.71 11.02 -12.58
CA ALA A 158 -1.28 11.36 -11.21
C ALA A 158 -1.62 12.82 -10.82
N ALA A 159 -1.42 13.79 -11.72
CA ALA A 159 -1.76 15.20 -11.46
C ALA A 159 -2.08 16.03 -12.71
N SER A 160 -3.05 16.94 -12.59
CA SER A 160 -3.41 17.92 -13.64
C SER A 160 -2.74 19.29 -13.43
N ASP A 161 -1.43 19.29 -13.16
CA ASP A 161 -0.69 20.51 -12.79
C ASP A 161 -0.20 21.30 -14.02
N THR A 162 -1.06 22.17 -14.52
CA THR A 162 -0.77 23.11 -15.62
C THR A 162 0.22 24.24 -15.25
N SER A 163 0.63 24.37 -13.99
CA SER A 163 1.54 25.43 -13.55
C SER A 163 3.03 25.06 -13.66
N SER A 164 3.33 23.79 -13.85
CA SER A 164 4.71 23.28 -13.91
C SER A 164 5.25 23.21 -15.33
N SER A 165 6.49 23.67 -15.53
CA SER A 165 7.20 23.60 -16.81
C SER A 165 7.71 22.20 -17.20
N SER A 166 7.53 21.20 -16.33
CA SER A 166 7.92 19.82 -16.60
C SER A 166 6.87 18.83 -16.10
N ILE A 167 6.36 18.01 -17.01
CA ILE A 167 5.35 16.97 -16.73
C ILE A 167 5.98 15.76 -16.02
N LEU A 168 7.25 15.45 -16.34
CA LEU A 168 7.98 14.26 -15.89
C LEU A 168 7.22 12.95 -16.20
N ASN A 169 6.63 12.35 -15.18
CA ASN A 169 5.83 11.14 -15.21
C ASN A 169 4.43 11.33 -14.56
N TYR A 170 4.08 12.55 -14.14
CA TYR A 170 2.78 12.82 -13.50
C TYR A 170 1.60 12.81 -14.50
N ASP A 171 1.88 12.69 -15.81
CA ASP A 171 0.95 12.36 -16.90
C ASP A 171 0.55 10.87 -16.94
N GLN A 172 1.24 10.01 -16.20
CA GLN A 172 1.01 8.56 -16.24
C GLN A 172 -0.07 8.11 -15.25
N VAL A 173 -0.69 6.97 -15.56
CA VAL A 173 -1.54 6.23 -14.64
C VAL A 173 -0.64 5.36 -13.75
N PHE A 174 -0.42 5.76 -12.51
CA PHE A 174 0.25 4.91 -11.51
C PHE A 174 -0.74 3.90 -10.91
N ILE A 175 -0.26 2.69 -10.63
CA ILE A 175 -1.12 1.67 -10.01
C ILE A 175 -1.54 2.10 -8.60
N ARG A 176 -0.65 2.69 -7.81
CA ARG A 176 -0.95 3.17 -6.45
C ARG A 176 -1.87 4.40 -6.42
N ASP A 177 -1.66 5.39 -7.28
CA ASP A 177 -2.50 6.60 -7.35
C ASP A 177 -3.92 6.27 -7.84
N PHE A 178 -4.07 5.29 -8.73
CA PHE A 178 -5.39 4.86 -9.19
C PHE A 178 -6.20 4.11 -8.13
N ILE A 179 -5.60 3.57 -7.05
CA ILE A 179 -6.38 2.86 -6.02
C ILE A 179 -7.51 3.72 -5.43
N PRO A 180 -7.26 4.92 -4.83
CA PRO A 180 -8.35 5.77 -4.35
C PRO A 180 -9.31 6.19 -5.46
N SER A 181 -8.84 6.47 -6.68
CA SER A 181 -9.71 6.79 -7.83
C SER A 181 -10.68 5.64 -8.12
N GLY A 182 -10.15 4.42 -8.26
CA GLY A 182 -10.91 3.21 -8.51
C GLY A 182 -11.90 2.92 -7.38
N ILE A 183 -11.50 3.07 -6.11
CA ILE A 183 -12.41 2.93 -4.97
C ILE A 183 -13.51 4.00 -5.00
N ALA A 184 -13.22 5.26 -5.36
CA ALA A 184 -14.25 6.29 -5.51
C ALA A 184 -15.27 5.92 -6.60
N PHE A 185 -14.81 5.46 -7.77
CA PHE A 185 -15.68 5.00 -8.85
C PHE A 185 -16.48 3.74 -8.48
N LEU A 186 -15.86 2.74 -7.81
CA LEU A 186 -16.56 1.56 -7.27
C LEU A 186 -17.67 1.95 -6.26
N LEU A 187 -17.39 2.88 -5.35
CA LEU A 187 -18.36 3.38 -4.37
C LEU A 187 -19.47 4.23 -5.02
N LYS A 188 -19.24 4.78 -6.21
CA LYS A 188 -20.22 5.53 -7.01
C LYS A 188 -21.10 4.64 -7.89
N GLY A 189 -20.68 3.40 -8.16
CA GLY A 189 -21.31 2.47 -9.11
C GLY A 189 -20.76 2.56 -10.54
N GLU A 190 -19.66 3.28 -10.76
CA GLU A 190 -19.04 3.52 -12.07
C GLU A 190 -17.94 2.46 -12.34
N TYR A 191 -18.35 1.20 -12.55
CA TYR A 191 -17.44 0.03 -12.49
C TYR A 191 -16.47 -0.13 -13.67
N ASP A 192 -16.81 0.37 -14.86
CA ASP A 192 -16.11 0.03 -16.10
C ASP A 192 -14.64 0.50 -16.11
N ILE A 193 -14.34 1.69 -15.59
CA ILE A 193 -12.95 2.20 -15.51
C ILE A 193 -12.05 1.27 -14.69
N VAL A 194 -12.58 0.70 -13.60
CA VAL A 194 -11.84 -0.21 -12.71
C VAL A 194 -11.66 -1.58 -13.36
N ARG A 195 -12.71 -2.09 -14.02
CA ARG A 195 -12.66 -3.32 -14.82
C ARG A 195 -11.60 -3.24 -15.90
N ASN A 196 -11.57 -2.13 -16.64
CA ASN A 196 -10.65 -1.92 -17.75
C ASN A 196 -9.21 -1.71 -17.25
N PHE A 197 -9.02 -0.92 -16.20
CA PHE A 197 -7.71 -0.78 -15.53
C PHE A 197 -7.14 -2.15 -15.12
N ILE A 198 -7.93 -3.00 -14.45
CA ILE A 198 -7.52 -4.34 -14.01
C ILE A 198 -7.06 -5.19 -15.21
N LEU A 199 -7.83 -5.20 -16.30
CA LEU A 199 -7.56 -6.03 -17.48
C LEU A 199 -6.39 -5.51 -18.32
N HIS A 200 -6.23 -4.19 -18.48
CA HIS A 200 -5.11 -3.62 -19.22
C HIS A 200 -3.79 -3.70 -18.44
N THR A 201 -3.80 -3.47 -17.12
CA THR A 201 -2.58 -3.67 -16.30
C THR A 201 -2.17 -5.15 -16.25
N LEU A 202 -3.13 -6.08 -16.29
CA LEU A 202 -2.85 -7.52 -16.48
C LEU A 202 -2.25 -7.83 -17.87
N GLN A 203 -2.73 -7.17 -18.94
CA GLN A 203 -2.10 -7.31 -20.26
C GLN A 203 -0.63 -6.87 -20.22
N LEU A 204 -0.33 -5.73 -19.58
CA LEU A 204 1.03 -5.25 -19.36
C LEU A 204 1.88 -6.23 -18.52
N GLN A 205 1.29 -6.93 -17.55
CA GLN A 205 1.98 -7.99 -16.80
C GLN A 205 2.53 -9.10 -17.72
N SER A 206 1.88 -9.39 -18.84
CA SER A 206 2.34 -10.44 -19.77
C SER A 206 3.48 -10.01 -20.71
N TRP A 207 3.87 -8.74 -20.72
CA TRP A 207 4.94 -8.23 -21.59
C TRP A 207 6.32 -8.74 -21.18
N GLU A 208 7.22 -8.82 -22.17
CA GLU A 208 8.64 -9.08 -21.97
C GLU A 208 9.27 -7.88 -21.25
N LYS A 209 9.95 -8.14 -20.14
CA LYS A 209 10.57 -7.12 -19.28
C LYS A 209 12.08 -7.34 -19.32
N THR A 210 12.83 -6.30 -19.64
CA THR A 210 14.29 -6.34 -19.71
C THR A 210 14.89 -5.05 -19.15
N MET A 211 15.77 -5.20 -18.16
CA MET A 211 16.69 -4.14 -17.73
C MET A 211 18.10 -4.59 -18.12
N ASP A 212 18.66 -3.93 -19.13
CA ASP A 212 19.91 -4.27 -19.81
C ASP A 212 19.97 -5.74 -20.28
N CYS A 213 20.51 -6.64 -19.47
CA CYS A 213 20.66 -8.07 -19.75
C CYS A 213 19.94 -8.99 -18.74
N HIS A 214 19.05 -8.43 -17.91
CA HIS A 214 18.27 -9.15 -16.90
C HIS A 214 16.77 -8.97 -17.11
N SER A 215 16.00 -10.05 -16.96
CA SER A 215 14.53 -10.01 -16.93
C SER A 215 14.02 -10.22 -15.50
N PRO A 216 13.25 -9.27 -14.94
CA PRO A 216 12.63 -9.44 -13.62
C PRO A 216 11.55 -10.53 -13.63
N GLY A 217 11.14 -10.97 -12.44
CA GLY A 217 10.14 -12.02 -12.26
C GLY A 217 8.84 -11.74 -13.02
N GLN A 218 8.34 -12.73 -13.77
CA GLN A 218 7.26 -12.54 -14.75
C GLN A 218 5.99 -11.89 -14.16
N GLY A 219 5.67 -12.17 -12.89
CA GLY A 219 4.50 -11.62 -12.19
C GLY A 219 4.60 -10.15 -11.76
N LEU A 220 5.71 -9.46 -12.02
CA LEU A 220 5.88 -8.04 -11.74
C LEU A 220 4.82 -7.20 -12.48
N MET A 221 4.09 -6.37 -11.74
CA MET A 221 3.21 -5.33 -12.30
C MET A 221 4.02 -4.05 -12.56
N PRO A 222 3.64 -3.20 -13.53
CA PRO A 222 4.31 -1.92 -13.73
C PRO A 222 4.03 -0.96 -12.56
N ALA A 223 4.91 0.03 -12.37
CA ALA A 223 4.67 1.16 -11.46
C ALA A 223 3.59 2.08 -12.01
N SER A 224 3.72 2.39 -13.29
CA SER A 224 2.85 3.27 -14.06
C SER A 224 2.80 2.88 -15.53
N PHE A 225 1.85 3.45 -16.25
CA PHE A 225 1.76 3.35 -17.70
C PHE A 225 1.07 4.57 -18.29
N LYS A 226 1.24 4.81 -19.59
CA LYS A 226 0.49 5.84 -20.33
C LYS A 226 0.05 5.37 -21.70
N VAL A 227 -0.86 6.14 -22.30
CA VAL A 227 -1.23 5.99 -23.71
C VAL A 227 -0.28 6.83 -24.55
N ARG A 228 0.27 6.26 -25.63
CA ARG A 228 0.95 6.99 -26.70
C ARG A 228 0.22 6.75 -28.01
N THR A 229 -0.27 7.82 -28.62
CA THR A 229 -0.74 7.80 -30.00
C THR A 229 0.49 7.82 -30.93
N VAL A 230 0.67 6.76 -31.73
CA VAL A 230 1.82 6.59 -32.65
C VAL A 230 1.34 6.45 -34.10
N PRO A 231 2.14 6.87 -35.11
CA PRO A 231 1.83 6.60 -36.51
C PRO A 231 1.81 5.10 -36.80
N LEU A 232 0.87 4.64 -37.64
CA LEU A 232 0.77 3.24 -38.03
C LEU A 232 1.86 2.87 -39.05
N ASP A 233 2.41 1.67 -38.91
CA ASP A 233 3.63 1.24 -39.59
C ASP A 233 3.47 1.18 -41.13
N GLY A 234 3.83 2.27 -41.80
CA GLY A 234 3.71 2.47 -43.26
C GLY A 234 2.80 3.62 -43.71
N ASP A 235 2.04 4.28 -42.82
CA ASP A 235 1.20 5.44 -43.17
C ASP A 235 1.15 6.48 -42.04
N ASN A 236 1.81 7.63 -42.26
CA ASN A 236 1.85 8.74 -41.32
C ASN A 236 0.51 9.50 -41.15
N SER A 237 -0.53 9.16 -41.93
CA SER A 237 -1.86 9.76 -41.82
C SER A 237 -2.83 8.99 -40.91
N VAL A 238 -2.45 7.78 -40.50
CA VAL A 238 -3.22 6.94 -39.58
C VAL A 238 -2.44 6.74 -38.30
N THR A 239 -3.11 6.83 -37.14
CA THR A 239 -2.50 6.65 -35.82
C THR A 239 -3.18 5.54 -35.03
N GLU A 240 -2.40 4.84 -34.22
CA GLU A 240 -2.85 3.83 -33.27
C GLU A 240 -2.45 4.24 -31.85
N ASP A 241 -3.32 4.00 -30.86
CA ASP A 241 -3.00 4.19 -29.46
C ASP A 241 -2.31 2.93 -28.92
N VAL A 242 -1.18 3.10 -28.23
CA VAL A 242 -0.39 2.02 -27.63
C VAL A 242 -0.17 2.30 -26.14
N LEU A 243 -0.25 1.26 -25.31
CA LEU A 243 0.09 1.36 -23.88
C LEU A 243 1.61 1.25 -23.68
N ASP A 244 2.17 2.17 -22.90
CA ASP A 244 3.60 2.36 -22.64
C ASP A 244 3.84 2.23 -21.12
N PRO A 245 4.28 1.05 -20.62
CA PRO A 245 4.54 0.81 -19.20
C PRO A 245 5.92 1.28 -18.73
N ASP A 246 6.07 1.47 -17.41
CA ASP A 246 7.35 1.53 -16.69
C ASP A 246 7.32 0.51 -15.54
N PHE A 247 8.18 -0.52 -15.58
CA PHE A 247 8.34 -1.50 -14.50
C PHE A 247 9.47 -1.15 -13.52
N GLY A 248 10.09 0.03 -13.66
CA GLY A 248 11.25 0.51 -12.92
C GLY A 248 12.44 0.91 -13.82
N GLU A 249 12.42 0.50 -15.08
CA GLU A 249 13.44 0.79 -16.09
C GLU A 249 13.42 2.23 -16.64
N ALA A 250 12.38 3.02 -16.38
CA ALA A 250 12.42 4.47 -16.52
C ALA A 250 12.46 5.20 -15.16
N ALA A 251 11.97 4.58 -14.08
CA ALA A 251 11.94 5.14 -12.73
C ALA A 251 13.31 5.67 -12.22
N ILE A 252 13.23 6.78 -11.46
CA ILE A 252 14.39 7.45 -10.87
C ILE A 252 15.02 6.53 -9.81
N GLY A 253 16.25 6.07 -10.07
CA GLY A 253 16.97 5.17 -9.17
C GLY A 253 16.69 3.68 -9.38
N ARG A 254 15.97 3.29 -10.46
CA ARG A 254 15.66 1.88 -10.79
C ARG A 254 14.92 1.13 -9.68
N VAL A 255 13.95 1.81 -9.08
CA VAL A 255 13.15 1.32 -7.96
C VAL A 255 12.09 0.33 -8.44
N ALA A 256 11.99 -0.83 -7.78
CA ALA A 256 11.04 -1.88 -8.12
C ALA A 256 9.67 -1.66 -7.43
N PRO A 257 8.55 -1.63 -8.16
CA PRO A 257 7.21 -1.33 -7.63
C PRO A 257 6.55 -2.58 -6.99
N VAL A 258 7.08 -3.03 -5.85
CA VAL A 258 6.59 -4.24 -5.16
C VAL A 258 5.14 -4.06 -4.68
N ASP A 259 4.76 -2.85 -4.27
CA ASP A 259 3.40 -2.51 -3.85
C ASP A 259 2.35 -2.70 -4.96
N SER A 260 2.72 -2.50 -6.23
CA SER A 260 1.75 -2.47 -7.34
C SER A 260 1.09 -3.82 -7.60
N GLY A 261 1.81 -4.93 -7.43
CA GLY A 261 1.23 -6.28 -7.51
C GLY A 261 0.26 -6.59 -6.37
N LEU A 262 0.57 -6.09 -5.17
CA LEU A 262 -0.25 -6.30 -3.97
C LEU A 262 -1.56 -5.48 -4.08
N TRP A 263 -1.43 -4.22 -4.50
CA TRP A 263 -2.56 -3.32 -4.74
C TRP A 263 -3.50 -3.80 -5.85
N TRP A 264 -2.98 -4.39 -6.94
CA TRP A 264 -3.81 -4.94 -8.02
C TRP A 264 -4.70 -6.10 -7.52
N ILE A 265 -4.18 -7.01 -6.68
CA ILE A 265 -4.98 -8.10 -6.08
C ILE A 265 -6.06 -7.53 -5.13
N ILE A 266 -5.72 -6.50 -4.35
CA ILE A 266 -6.66 -5.83 -3.43
C ILE A 266 -7.80 -5.16 -4.22
N LEU A 267 -7.48 -4.45 -5.31
CA LEU A 267 -8.46 -3.78 -6.17
C LEU A 267 -9.35 -4.79 -6.91
N LEU A 268 -8.80 -5.92 -7.37
CA LEU A 268 -9.57 -7.00 -8.00
C LEU A 268 -10.62 -7.61 -7.05
N ARG A 269 -10.29 -7.77 -5.77
CA ARG A 269 -11.27 -8.18 -4.73
C ARG A 269 -12.32 -7.10 -4.53
N ALA A 270 -11.90 -5.85 -4.39
CA ALA A 270 -12.81 -4.72 -4.18
C ALA A 270 -13.82 -4.60 -5.34
N TYR A 271 -13.37 -4.75 -6.58
CA TYR A 271 -14.22 -4.79 -7.78
C TYR A 271 -15.33 -5.84 -7.65
N GLY A 272 -14.98 -7.13 -7.45
CA GLY A 272 -15.97 -8.21 -7.38
C GLY A 272 -16.93 -8.09 -6.18
N LYS A 273 -16.45 -7.54 -5.05
CA LYS A 273 -17.30 -7.22 -3.89
C LYS A 273 -18.28 -6.07 -4.15
N CYS A 274 -17.93 -5.08 -4.97
CA CYS A 274 -18.83 -3.99 -5.33
C CYS A 274 -19.84 -4.39 -6.42
N THR A 275 -19.40 -5.10 -7.46
CA THR A 275 -20.27 -5.50 -8.59
C THR A 275 -21.18 -6.67 -8.24
N GLY A 276 -20.76 -7.56 -7.34
CA GLY A 276 -21.35 -8.89 -7.18
C GLY A 276 -21.06 -9.84 -8.36
N ASP A 277 -20.22 -9.41 -9.30
CA ASP A 277 -19.83 -10.16 -10.51
C ASP A 277 -18.41 -10.71 -10.35
N LEU A 278 -18.32 -12.03 -10.17
CA LEU A 278 -17.06 -12.75 -10.06
C LEU A 278 -16.47 -13.13 -11.44
N SER A 279 -17.18 -12.90 -12.55
CA SER A 279 -16.76 -13.38 -13.89
C SER A 279 -15.44 -12.79 -14.37
N VAL A 280 -15.02 -11.63 -13.81
CA VAL A 280 -13.68 -11.06 -14.03
C VAL A 280 -12.62 -11.80 -13.21
N GLN A 281 -12.90 -12.16 -11.96
CA GLN A 281 -11.99 -12.91 -11.09
C GLN A 281 -11.78 -14.35 -11.58
N GLU A 282 -12.83 -14.96 -12.13
CA GLU A 282 -12.84 -16.35 -12.64
C GLU A 282 -12.13 -16.51 -14.00
N ARG A 283 -11.70 -15.43 -14.67
CA ARG A 283 -11.01 -15.54 -15.97
C ARG A 283 -9.66 -16.25 -15.82
N VAL A 284 -9.34 -17.11 -16.78
CA VAL A 284 -8.06 -17.86 -16.81
C VAL A 284 -6.83 -16.95 -16.83
N ASP A 285 -6.89 -15.79 -17.51
CA ASP A 285 -5.81 -14.80 -17.51
C ASP A 285 -5.66 -14.11 -16.15
N VAL A 286 -6.77 -13.68 -15.52
CA VAL A 286 -6.79 -13.08 -14.18
C VAL A 286 -6.30 -14.05 -13.11
N GLN A 287 -6.80 -15.30 -13.12
CA GLN A 287 -6.33 -16.38 -12.27
C GLN A 287 -4.82 -16.63 -12.45
N THR A 288 -4.33 -16.59 -13.69
CA THR A 288 -2.90 -16.74 -13.99
C THR A 288 -2.09 -15.56 -13.43
N GLY A 289 -2.57 -14.32 -13.59
CA GLY A 289 -1.94 -13.12 -13.04
C GLY A 289 -1.82 -13.14 -11.51
N ILE A 290 -2.89 -13.52 -10.79
CA ILE A 290 -2.85 -13.76 -9.34
C ILE A 290 -1.77 -14.80 -9.00
N LYS A 291 -1.80 -15.96 -9.67
CA LYS A 291 -0.82 -17.04 -9.45
C LYS A 291 0.62 -16.60 -9.72
N MET A 292 0.85 -15.69 -10.67
CA MET A 292 2.18 -15.17 -11.00
C MET A 292 2.70 -14.14 -9.98
N ILE A 293 1.84 -13.24 -9.47
CA ILE A 293 2.19 -12.31 -8.38
C ILE A 293 2.51 -13.12 -7.11
N LEU A 294 1.65 -14.06 -6.74
CA LEU A 294 1.85 -14.91 -5.57
C LEU A 294 3.14 -15.74 -5.66
N LYS A 295 3.46 -16.32 -6.82
CA LYS A 295 4.72 -17.05 -7.02
C LYS A 295 5.96 -16.17 -6.86
N LEU A 296 5.88 -14.88 -7.18
CA LEU A 296 6.97 -13.93 -6.96
C LEU A 296 7.13 -13.59 -5.48
N CYS A 297 6.03 -13.36 -4.74
CA CYS A 297 6.07 -13.01 -3.31
C CYS A 297 6.26 -14.21 -2.36
N LEU A 298 5.95 -15.43 -2.81
CA LEU A 298 6.08 -16.68 -2.04
C LEU A 298 7.31 -17.52 -2.45
N ALA A 299 8.16 -17.01 -3.34
CA ALA A 299 9.38 -17.69 -3.77
C ALA A 299 10.31 -18.04 -2.59
N ASP A 300 10.95 -19.21 -2.66
CA ASP A 300 11.99 -19.61 -1.71
C ASP A 300 13.25 -18.75 -1.91
N GLY A 301 13.95 -18.45 -0.81
CA GLY A 301 15.17 -17.65 -0.80
C GLY A 301 16.04 -17.94 0.41
N PHE A 302 17.07 -17.10 0.63
CA PHE A 302 17.96 -17.20 1.79
C PHE A 302 17.43 -16.51 3.06
N ASP A 303 16.29 -15.82 2.96
CA ASP A 303 15.65 -15.18 4.11
C ASP A 303 14.99 -16.23 5.02
N MET A 304 15.16 -16.05 6.33
CA MET A 304 14.60 -16.89 7.39
C MET A 304 13.30 -16.32 7.97
N PHE A 305 12.93 -15.10 7.58
CA PHE A 305 11.71 -14.44 8.04
C PHE A 305 10.51 -14.74 7.12
N PRO A 306 9.26 -14.73 7.64
CA PRO A 306 8.07 -14.90 6.82
C PRO A 306 7.66 -13.60 6.10
N THR A 307 8.28 -12.48 6.43
CA THR A 307 8.14 -11.18 5.75
C THR A 307 8.66 -11.25 4.31
N LEU A 308 8.24 -10.29 3.48
CA LEU A 308 8.80 -10.09 2.15
C LEU A 308 10.04 -9.20 2.26
N LEU A 309 11.18 -9.68 1.76
CA LEU A 309 12.44 -8.93 1.65
C LEU A 309 12.38 -8.00 0.43
N VAL A 310 12.68 -6.72 0.64
CA VAL A 310 12.63 -5.69 -0.42
C VAL A 310 13.78 -4.69 -0.36
N THR A 311 14.03 -4.01 -1.47
CA THR A 311 14.94 -2.87 -1.57
C THR A 311 14.33 -1.60 -0.97
N ASP A 312 15.18 -0.60 -0.72
CA ASP A 312 14.73 0.75 -0.37
C ASP A 312 13.95 1.35 -1.55
N GLY A 313 12.92 2.16 -1.28
CA GLY A 313 12.06 2.75 -2.30
C GLY A 313 10.86 1.88 -2.77
N SER A 314 10.74 0.63 -2.31
CA SER A 314 9.88 -0.40 -2.95
C SER A 314 8.34 -0.25 -2.82
N CYS A 315 7.85 0.88 -2.29
CA CYS A 315 6.43 1.10 -1.97
C CYS A 315 5.98 2.55 -2.28
N MET A 316 4.93 3.09 -1.63
CA MET A 316 4.51 4.50 -1.81
C MET A 316 5.68 5.47 -1.64
N ILE A 317 6.58 5.17 -0.70
CA ILE A 317 7.85 5.83 -0.51
C ILE A 317 8.81 5.37 -1.61
N ASP A 318 8.77 6.01 -2.79
CA ASP A 318 9.55 5.63 -3.98
C ASP A 318 11.03 6.07 -3.99
N ARG A 319 11.59 6.41 -2.82
CA ARG A 319 12.96 6.94 -2.66
C ARG A 319 13.63 6.38 -1.42
N ARG A 320 14.97 6.37 -1.42
CA ARG A 320 15.80 5.88 -0.32
C ARG A 320 15.49 6.61 0.99
N MET A 321 14.89 5.88 1.94
CA MET A 321 14.39 6.38 3.22
C MET A 321 14.73 5.46 4.40
N GLY A 322 15.54 4.41 4.18
CA GLY A 322 15.88 3.41 5.18
C GLY A 322 14.81 2.33 5.32
N ILE A 323 14.03 2.08 4.25
CA ILE A 323 12.92 1.12 4.24
C ILE A 323 13.24 -0.19 3.50
N HIS A 324 14.52 -0.43 3.17
CA HIS A 324 15.00 -1.74 2.73
C HIS A 324 14.86 -2.79 3.86
N GLY A 325 14.83 -4.08 3.51
CA GLY A 325 14.58 -5.14 4.48
C GLY A 325 13.10 -5.51 4.50
N HIS A 326 12.40 -5.21 5.60
CA HIS A 326 11.04 -5.70 5.85
C HIS A 326 10.10 -4.56 6.30
N PRO A 327 9.86 -3.54 5.45
CA PRO A 327 9.04 -2.40 5.81
C PRO A 327 7.57 -2.80 6.00
N LEU A 328 6.96 -2.33 7.10
CA LEU A 328 5.60 -2.68 7.52
C LEU A 328 4.55 -2.46 6.43
N GLU A 329 4.69 -1.41 5.62
CA GLU A 329 3.81 -1.12 4.49
C GLU A 329 3.70 -2.30 3.53
N ILE A 330 4.83 -2.85 3.09
CA ILE A 330 4.85 -4.06 2.26
C ILE A 330 4.30 -5.27 3.02
N GLN A 331 4.58 -5.42 4.31
CA GLN A 331 4.09 -6.59 5.07
C GLN A 331 2.57 -6.57 5.25
N ALA A 332 1.98 -5.39 5.49
CA ALA A 332 0.54 -5.20 5.61
C ALA A 332 -0.19 -5.38 4.27
N LEU A 333 0.37 -4.84 3.19
CA LEU A 333 -0.14 -5.06 1.82
C LEU A 333 -0.01 -6.52 1.39
N PHE A 334 1.09 -7.18 1.74
CA PHE A 334 1.33 -8.59 1.40
C PHE A 334 0.35 -9.52 2.12
N TYR A 335 0.16 -9.33 3.44
CA TYR A 335 -0.86 -10.06 4.19
C TYR A 335 -2.27 -9.83 3.64
N SER A 336 -2.61 -8.58 3.32
CA SER A 336 -3.89 -8.22 2.71
C SER A 336 -4.09 -8.88 1.34
N ALA A 337 -3.08 -8.86 0.46
CA ALA A 337 -3.12 -9.51 -0.84
C ALA A 337 -3.19 -11.05 -0.75
N LEU A 338 -2.51 -11.68 0.22
CA LEU A 338 -2.63 -13.13 0.48
C LEU A 338 -4.06 -13.50 0.89
N LEU A 339 -4.69 -12.73 1.79
CA LEU A 339 -6.10 -12.93 2.16
C LEU A 339 -7.03 -12.73 0.95
N CYS A 340 -6.84 -11.67 0.18
CA CYS A 340 -7.63 -11.39 -1.01
C CYS A 340 -7.52 -12.51 -2.05
N ALA A 341 -6.31 -13.00 -2.32
CA ALA A 341 -6.11 -14.10 -3.27
C ALA A 341 -6.67 -15.44 -2.76
N ARG A 342 -6.68 -15.69 -1.44
CA ARG A 342 -7.34 -16.88 -0.86
C ARG A 342 -8.86 -16.90 -1.10
N GLU A 343 -9.49 -15.73 -1.12
CA GLU A 343 -10.92 -15.60 -1.45
C GLU A 343 -11.22 -15.76 -2.95
N MET A 344 -10.25 -15.48 -3.83
CA MET A 344 -10.45 -15.41 -5.28
C MET A 344 -9.84 -16.56 -6.09
N LEU A 345 -8.91 -17.34 -5.55
CA LEU A 345 -8.24 -18.43 -6.28
C LEU A 345 -9.19 -19.61 -6.54
N ALA A 346 -9.37 -19.97 -7.81
CA ALA A 346 -10.13 -21.15 -8.19
C ALA A 346 -9.40 -22.44 -7.77
N PRO A 347 -10.10 -23.44 -7.19
CA PRO A 347 -9.52 -24.72 -6.79
C PRO A 347 -9.28 -25.64 -8.00
N GLU A 348 -8.26 -25.31 -8.78
CA GLU A 348 -7.83 -26.03 -9.99
C GLU A 348 -6.70 -27.05 -9.69
N ASP A 349 -6.54 -28.04 -10.57
CA ASP A 349 -5.39 -28.95 -10.55
C ASP A 349 -4.06 -28.18 -10.59
N GLY A 350 -3.17 -28.48 -9.65
CA GLY A 350 -1.89 -27.78 -9.49
C GLY A 350 -1.94 -26.46 -8.69
N SER A 351 -3.12 -25.97 -8.28
CA SER A 351 -3.23 -24.80 -7.38
C SER A 351 -2.93 -25.12 -5.92
N ALA A 352 -3.14 -26.38 -5.49
CA ALA A 352 -3.15 -26.79 -4.09
C ALA A 352 -1.84 -26.51 -3.34
N ASP A 353 -0.67 -26.64 -3.98
CA ASP A 353 0.61 -26.33 -3.37
C ASP A 353 0.79 -24.83 -3.11
N LEU A 354 0.30 -23.97 -4.02
CA LEU A 354 0.33 -22.52 -3.86
C LEU A 354 -0.64 -22.06 -2.75
N ILE A 355 -1.83 -22.66 -2.68
CA ILE A 355 -2.82 -22.40 -1.61
C ILE A 355 -2.26 -22.84 -0.25
N ARG A 356 -1.57 -23.99 -0.19
CA ARG A 356 -0.88 -24.45 1.04
C ARG A 356 0.25 -23.50 1.45
N ALA A 357 1.08 -23.04 0.50
CA ALA A 357 2.13 -22.07 0.76
C ALA A 357 1.58 -20.72 1.26
N LEU A 358 0.50 -20.24 0.64
CA LEU A 358 -0.23 -19.03 1.02
C LEU A 358 -0.77 -19.13 2.45
N ASN A 359 -1.46 -20.23 2.80
CA ASN A 359 -2.02 -20.42 4.13
C ASN A 359 -0.93 -20.53 5.21
N ASN A 360 0.16 -21.26 4.93
CA ASN A 360 1.31 -21.33 5.84
C ASN A 360 1.97 -19.95 6.03
N ARG A 361 2.07 -19.15 4.96
CA ARG A 361 2.61 -17.78 5.01
C ARG A 361 1.72 -16.85 5.83
N LEU A 362 0.38 -16.92 5.69
CA LEU A 362 -0.57 -16.14 6.50
C LEU A 362 -0.38 -16.37 8.01
N VAL A 363 -0.27 -17.63 8.45
CA VAL A 363 0.02 -17.99 9.85
C VAL A 363 1.34 -17.37 10.32
N ALA A 364 2.42 -17.61 9.56
CA ALA A 364 3.76 -17.21 9.98
C ALA A 364 3.94 -15.68 9.99
N LEU A 365 3.41 -14.98 8.98
CA LEU A 365 3.47 -13.52 8.87
C LEU A 365 2.63 -12.84 9.96
N SER A 366 1.40 -13.32 10.19
CA SER A 366 0.52 -12.80 11.25
C SER A 366 1.18 -12.93 12.64
N PHE A 367 1.77 -14.08 12.95
CA PHE A 367 2.54 -14.25 14.19
C PHE A 367 3.71 -13.27 14.31
N HIS A 368 4.51 -13.16 13.25
CA HIS A 368 5.75 -12.39 13.25
C HIS A 368 5.50 -10.89 13.44
N ILE A 369 4.52 -10.32 12.74
CA ILE A 369 4.16 -8.91 12.88
C ILE A 369 3.55 -8.63 14.26
N ARG A 370 2.59 -9.46 14.70
CA ARG A 370 1.87 -9.23 15.98
C ARG A 370 2.77 -9.30 17.22
N GLU A 371 3.78 -10.16 17.24
CA GLU A 371 4.69 -10.32 18.39
C GLU A 371 5.93 -9.42 18.33
N TYR A 372 6.53 -9.23 17.14
CA TYR A 372 7.85 -8.59 17.03
C TYR A 372 7.81 -7.15 16.48
N TYR A 373 6.77 -6.76 15.75
CA TYR A 373 6.61 -5.39 15.28
C TYR A 373 5.80 -4.53 16.25
N TRP A 374 4.98 -5.13 17.11
CA TRP A 374 4.18 -4.40 18.08
C TRP A 374 5.04 -3.73 19.16
N ILE A 375 4.80 -2.43 19.37
CA ILE A 375 5.31 -1.69 20.52
C ILE A 375 4.23 -0.87 21.21
N ASP A 376 4.28 -0.92 22.53
CA ASP A 376 3.56 -0.08 23.48
C ASP A 376 4.54 0.26 24.63
N MET A 377 4.13 1.07 25.62
CA MET A 377 5.00 1.44 26.75
C MET A 377 5.54 0.23 27.55
N LYS A 378 4.81 -0.90 27.57
CA LYS A 378 5.22 -2.13 28.26
C LYS A 378 6.23 -2.92 27.42
N LYS A 379 6.01 -3.08 26.11
CA LYS A 379 6.95 -3.76 25.20
C LYS A 379 8.22 -2.93 24.99
N LEU A 380 8.14 -1.61 25.02
CA LEU A 380 9.30 -0.72 25.02
C LEU A 380 10.19 -0.93 26.27
N ASN A 381 9.59 -1.05 27.45
CA ASN A 381 10.28 -1.41 28.69
C ASN A 381 10.82 -2.86 28.69
N GLU A 382 10.21 -3.77 27.91
CA GLU A 382 10.76 -5.11 27.66
C GLU A 382 12.05 -5.04 26.82
N ILE A 383 12.01 -4.32 25.69
CA ILE A 383 13.15 -4.11 24.77
C ILE A 383 14.30 -3.36 25.46
N TYR A 384 14.00 -2.31 26.23
CA TYR A 384 14.99 -1.57 27.04
C TYR A 384 15.73 -2.45 28.06
N ARG A 385 15.17 -3.63 28.38
CA ARG A 385 15.70 -4.59 29.36
C ARG A 385 16.20 -5.88 28.71
N TYR A 386 16.29 -5.94 27.38
CA TYR A 386 16.89 -7.05 26.65
C TYR A 386 18.36 -7.24 27.05
N LYS A 387 18.80 -8.49 27.00
CA LYS A 387 20.22 -8.85 26.94
C LYS A 387 20.62 -9.00 25.47
N THR A 388 21.87 -8.71 25.16
CA THR A 388 22.45 -8.97 23.84
C THR A 388 23.17 -10.33 23.83
N GLU A 389 23.54 -10.80 22.64
CA GLU A 389 24.27 -12.05 22.41
C GLU A 389 23.53 -13.32 22.91
N GLU A 390 22.18 -13.32 22.90
CA GLU A 390 21.35 -14.44 23.35
C GLU A 390 21.32 -15.62 22.33
N TYR A 391 22.32 -16.50 22.38
CA TYR A 391 22.36 -17.70 21.53
C TYR A 391 21.54 -18.88 22.10
N SER A 392 20.21 -18.90 21.87
CA SER A 392 19.37 -20.10 22.12
C SER A 392 18.00 -20.06 21.44
N TYR A 393 17.33 -21.22 21.30
CA TYR A 393 15.92 -21.31 20.90
C TYR A 393 14.92 -20.72 21.93
N ASP A 394 15.36 -20.49 23.16
CA ASP A 394 14.59 -19.85 24.23
C ASP A 394 14.91 -18.35 24.38
N ALA A 395 15.68 -17.76 23.45
CA ALA A 395 16.03 -16.34 23.45
C ALA A 395 14.79 -15.42 23.44
N VAL A 396 14.87 -14.35 24.21
CA VAL A 396 13.90 -13.25 24.25
C VAL A 396 14.27 -12.25 23.16
N ASN A 397 15.55 -11.85 23.11
CA ASN A 397 16.08 -10.91 22.14
C ASN A 397 16.48 -11.61 20.83
N LYS A 398 15.50 -12.22 20.15
CA LYS A 398 15.71 -13.10 18.97
C LYS A 398 16.42 -12.45 17.78
N PHE A 399 16.43 -11.12 17.72
CA PHE A 399 17.02 -10.34 16.64
C PHE A 399 18.33 -9.65 17.07
N ASN A 400 18.80 -9.87 18.31
CA ASN A 400 19.93 -9.16 18.93
C ASN A 400 19.82 -7.63 18.83
N ILE A 401 18.64 -7.07 19.14
CA ILE A 401 18.44 -5.63 19.22
C ILE A 401 19.19 -5.09 20.43
N TYR A 402 20.05 -4.10 20.22
CA TYR A 402 20.75 -3.39 21.28
C TYR A 402 19.79 -2.38 21.93
N PRO A 403 19.58 -2.37 23.26
CA PRO A 403 18.67 -1.42 23.92
C PRO A 403 18.95 0.05 23.60
N ASP A 404 20.22 0.40 23.36
CA ASP A 404 20.69 1.74 23.00
C ASP A 404 20.19 2.22 21.61
N GLN A 405 19.53 1.36 20.82
CA GLN A 405 18.83 1.75 19.59
C GLN A 405 17.47 2.41 19.85
N ILE A 406 16.93 2.34 21.07
CA ILE A 406 15.70 3.06 21.44
C ILE A 406 15.98 4.57 21.37
N PRO A 407 15.38 5.32 20.43
CA PRO A 407 15.69 6.73 20.28
C PRO A 407 14.96 7.55 21.35
N SER A 408 15.60 8.62 21.84
CA SER A 408 15.08 9.43 22.95
C SER A 408 13.66 9.95 22.74
N TRP A 409 13.32 10.34 21.50
CA TRP A 409 11.99 10.83 21.13
C TRP A 409 10.88 9.80 21.37
N LEU A 410 11.17 8.49 21.32
CA LEU A 410 10.16 7.43 21.43
C LEU A 410 9.56 7.36 22.83
N VAL A 411 10.36 7.61 23.86
CA VAL A 411 9.92 7.56 25.26
C VAL A 411 8.96 8.71 25.58
N GLU A 412 9.15 9.88 24.95
CA GLU A 412 8.26 11.05 25.05
C GLU A 412 7.05 10.96 24.09
N PHE A 413 7.16 10.18 23.03
CA PHE A 413 6.11 9.97 22.04
C PHE A 413 5.12 8.85 22.43
N MET A 414 5.57 7.81 23.14
CA MET A 414 4.71 6.69 23.49
C MET A 414 3.71 7.07 24.61
N PRO A 415 2.38 7.08 24.36
CA PRO A 415 1.38 7.46 25.35
C PRO A 415 1.17 6.37 26.41
N CYS A 416 0.48 6.71 27.50
CA CYS A 416 0.11 5.75 28.55
C CYS A 416 -0.94 4.71 28.08
N ARG A 417 -1.73 5.05 27.05
CA ARG A 417 -2.69 4.19 26.37
C ARG A 417 -2.49 4.36 24.86
N GLY A 418 -2.33 3.25 24.16
CA GLY A 418 -2.02 3.22 22.73
C GLY A 418 -0.74 2.42 22.43
N GLY A 419 -0.46 2.23 21.15
CA GLY A 419 0.70 1.49 20.65
C GLY A 419 0.64 1.38 19.13
N TYR A 420 1.70 0.86 18.50
CA TYR A 420 1.77 0.72 17.05
C TYR A 420 2.69 -0.40 16.60
N LEU A 421 2.59 -0.74 15.32
CA LEU A 421 3.53 -1.60 14.61
C LEU A 421 4.68 -0.73 14.07
N ILE A 422 5.92 -1.05 14.45
CA ILE A 422 7.15 -0.36 14.00
C ILE A 422 7.31 -0.38 12.48
N GLY A 423 8.15 0.52 11.96
CA GLY A 423 8.40 0.64 10.53
C GLY A 423 9.09 -0.55 9.88
N ASN A 424 10.06 -1.18 10.56
CA ASN A 424 10.94 -2.21 9.99
C ASN A 424 11.62 -3.03 11.09
N LEU A 425 11.90 -4.30 10.83
CA LEU A 425 12.66 -5.18 11.73
C LEU A 425 13.65 -6.03 10.93
N GLN A 426 14.92 -5.98 11.31
CA GLN A 426 16.04 -6.66 10.64
C GLN A 426 16.99 -7.28 11.68
N PRO A 427 17.93 -8.16 11.28
CA PRO A 427 18.96 -8.65 12.19
C PRO A 427 19.77 -7.49 12.79
N ALA A 428 19.80 -7.44 14.12
CA ALA A 428 20.42 -6.37 14.92
C ALA A 428 19.91 -4.93 14.65
N HIS A 429 18.75 -4.74 14.02
CA HIS A 429 18.20 -3.41 13.76
C HIS A 429 16.67 -3.33 13.83
N MET A 430 16.16 -2.30 14.51
CA MET A 430 14.73 -2.02 14.66
C MET A 430 14.43 -0.56 14.29
N ASP A 431 13.57 -0.32 13.28
CA ASP A 431 13.16 1.03 12.88
C ASP A 431 11.89 1.44 13.62
N PHE A 432 12.09 2.15 14.73
CA PHE A 432 11.02 2.60 15.60
C PHE A 432 10.08 3.65 15.00
N ARG A 433 10.34 4.20 13.80
CA ARG A 433 9.46 5.20 13.18
C ARG A 433 8.05 4.64 13.00
N PHE A 434 7.04 5.46 13.30
CA PHE A 434 5.65 5.16 12.95
C PHE A 434 5.45 5.38 11.45
N PHE A 435 4.82 4.44 10.75
CA PHE A 435 4.42 4.58 9.34
C PHE A 435 2.91 4.40 9.22
N SER A 436 2.23 5.42 8.68
CA SER A 436 0.77 5.50 8.68
C SER A 436 0.11 4.43 7.83
N LEU A 437 0.52 4.27 6.56
CA LEU A 437 -0.11 3.31 5.65
C LEU A 437 0.02 1.89 6.18
N GLY A 438 1.22 1.48 6.61
CA GLY A 438 1.46 0.16 7.22
C GLY A 438 0.62 -0.12 8.47
N ASN A 439 0.47 0.85 9.38
CA ASN A 439 -0.37 0.68 10.58
C ASN A 439 -1.87 0.65 10.24
N LEU A 440 -2.35 1.60 9.45
CA LEU A 440 -3.76 1.67 9.05
C LEU A 440 -4.18 0.47 8.21
N TRP A 441 -3.35 0.01 7.27
CA TRP A 441 -3.66 -1.18 6.49
C TRP A 441 -3.56 -2.48 7.30
N SER A 442 -2.74 -2.51 8.35
CA SER A 442 -2.74 -3.61 9.33
C SER A 442 -4.07 -3.72 10.09
N ILE A 443 -4.72 -2.59 10.38
CA ILE A 443 -6.11 -2.57 10.88
C ILE A 443 -7.05 -3.12 9.80
N VAL A 444 -7.08 -2.49 8.62
CA VAL A 444 -8.03 -2.81 7.52
C VAL A 444 -7.99 -4.31 7.17
N GLY A 445 -6.81 -4.85 6.94
CA GLY A 445 -6.61 -6.27 6.58
C GLY A 445 -6.72 -7.27 7.73
N GLY A 446 -6.81 -6.83 8.99
CA GLY A 446 -6.87 -7.74 10.16
C GLY A 446 -5.51 -8.37 10.53
N LEU A 447 -4.41 -7.72 10.15
CA LEU A 447 -3.05 -8.12 10.54
C LEU A 447 -2.77 -7.74 12.00
N ALA A 448 -3.21 -6.56 12.42
CA ALA A 448 -3.32 -6.21 13.84
C ALA A 448 -4.51 -6.96 14.46
N THR A 449 -4.42 -7.32 15.75
CA THR A 449 -5.60 -7.80 16.51
C THR A 449 -6.60 -6.66 16.75
N VAL A 450 -7.81 -6.99 17.22
CA VAL A 450 -8.80 -6.00 17.67
C VAL A 450 -8.21 -5.02 18.71
N ASP A 451 -7.52 -5.52 19.73
CA ASP A 451 -6.90 -4.70 20.78
C ASP A 451 -5.80 -3.78 20.22
N GLN A 452 -4.92 -4.31 19.37
CA GLN A 452 -3.86 -3.55 18.70
C GLN A 452 -4.45 -2.47 17.78
N SER A 453 -5.56 -2.77 17.10
CA SER A 453 -6.24 -1.85 16.19
C SER A 453 -6.88 -0.67 16.94
N HIS A 454 -7.49 -0.91 18.10
CA HIS A 454 -7.93 0.16 18.97
C HIS A 454 -6.75 0.97 19.52
N ALA A 455 -5.66 0.35 19.96
CA ALA A 455 -4.50 1.06 20.49
C ALA A 455 -3.74 1.90 19.44
N ILE A 456 -3.78 1.53 18.15
CA ILE A 456 -3.29 2.37 17.04
C ILE A 456 -4.17 3.62 16.85
N LEU A 457 -5.50 3.48 16.93
CA LEU A 457 -6.41 4.62 16.82
C LEU A 457 -6.32 5.55 18.05
N ASP A 458 -6.18 4.98 19.26
CA ASP A 458 -5.91 5.72 20.49
C ASP A 458 -4.61 6.54 20.36
N LEU A 459 -3.54 5.96 19.78
CA LEU A 459 -2.29 6.69 19.51
C LEU A 459 -2.50 7.86 18.53
N VAL A 460 -3.32 7.68 17.49
CA VAL A 460 -3.64 8.75 16.52
C VAL A 460 -4.43 9.90 17.16
N GLU A 461 -5.21 9.63 18.21
CA GLU A 461 -5.91 10.66 18.99
C GLU A 461 -4.99 11.36 20.00
N GLU A 462 -4.29 10.61 20.85
CA GLU A 462 -3.36 11.13 21.86
C GLU A 462 -2.21 11.93 21.20
N LYS A 463 -1.74 11.47 20.03
CA LYS A 463 -0.69 12.12 19.23
C LYS A 463 -1.22 12.80 17.96
N TRP A 464 -2.47 13.25 17.98
CA TRP A 464 -3.09 14.03 16.88
C TRP A 464 -2.23 15.21 16.43
N SER A 465 -1.61 15.90 17.38
CA SER A 465 -0.76 17.09 17.14
C SER A 465 0.50 16.77 16.32
N GLU A 466 0.99 15.53 16.41
CA GLU A 466 2.22 15.05 15.78
C GLU A 466 1.92 14.26 14.49
N LEU A 467 0.87 13.42 14.48
CA LEU A 467 0.54 12.51 13.38
C LEU A 467 -0.46 13.10 12.37
N VAL A 468 -1.46 13.84 12.84
CA VAL A 468 -2.46 14.51 11.98
C VAL A 468 -2.09 15.97 11.72
N ALA A 469 -1.44 16.63 12.68
CA ALA A 469 -0.96 18.01 12.58
C ALA A 469 -2.06 18.99 12.12
N ASP A 470 -1.76 19.91 11.19
CA ASP A 470 -2.74 20.85 10.62
C ASP A 470 -3.29 20.37 9.24
N MET A 471 -2.91 19.17 8.79
CA MET A 471 -3.37 18.51 7.56
C MET A 471 -3.12 16.99 7.64
N PRO A 472 -4.16 16.13 7.61
CA PRO A 472 -3.99 14.68 7.60
C PRO A 472 -3.26 14.20 6.33
N LEU A 473 -2.44 13.15 6.37
CA LEU A 473 -1.86 12.47 7.53
C LEU A 473 -0.34 12.38 7.33
N LYS A 474 0.47 12.41 8.40
CA LYS A 474 1.92 12.19 8.28
C LYS A 474 2.20 10.81 7.69
N ILE A 475 3.02 10.72 6.65
CA ILE A 475 3.38 9.43 6.04
C ILE A 475 4.20 8.57 7.00
N CYS A 476 5.14 9.21 7.71
CA CYS A 476 5.87 8.64 8.84
C CYS A 476 6.15 9.69 9.92
N TYR A 477 6.52 9.22 11.12
CA TYR A 477 6.93 10.06 12.24
C TYR A 477 8.05 9.40 13.08
N PRO A 478 9.06 10.15 13.55
CA PRO A 478 9.40 11.53 13.17
C PRO A 478 10.10 11.59 11.80
N ALA A 479 10.39 12.80 11.33
CA ALA A 479 11.35 12.98 10.24
C ALA A 479 12.79 12.68 10.69
N LEU A 480 13.60 12.16 9.77
CA LEU A 480 15.05 12.08 9.89
C LEU A 480 15.66 13.48 9.73
N GLU A 481 16.57 13.85 10.62
CA GLU A 481 17.23 15.16 10.62
C GLU A 481 18.78 15.04 10.58
N GLY A 482 19.46 16.15 10.35
CA GLY A 482 20.91 16.29 10.53
C GLY A 482 21.77 15.17 9.92
N GLN A 483 22.43 14.40 10.77
CA GLN A 483 23.33 13.31 10.37
C GLN A 483 22.57 12.08 9.85
N GLU A 484 21.43 11.74 10.46
CA GLU A 484 20.59 10.60 10.08
C GLU A 484 20.05 10.77 8.66
N TRP A 485 19.51 11.96 8.36
CA TRP A 485 19.06 12.30 7.02
C TRP A 485 20.18 12.12 5.98
N ARG A 486 21.40 12.61 6.25
CA ARG A 486 22.54 12.48 5.33
C ARG A 486 22.91 11.02 5.06
N ILE A 487 22.99 10.19 6.11
CA ILE A 487 23.40 8.78 5.99
C ILE A 487 22.30 7.93 5.33
N ILE A 488 21.08 8.02 5.84
CA ILE A 488 19.96 7.13 5.49
C ILE A 488 19.40 7.46 4.11
N THR A 489 19.14 8.74 3.81
CA THR A 489 18.62 9.12 2.48
C THR A 489 19.72 9.25 1.43
N GLY A 490 20.97 9.47 1.85
CA GLY A 490 22.05 9.90 0.96
C GLY A 490 22.05 11.40 0.69
N SER A 491 21.47 12.19 1.61
CA SER A 491 21.25 13.65 1.47
C SER A 491 20.26 14.01 0.35
N ASP A 492 19.17 13.25 0.22
CA ASP A 492 18.15 13.44 -0.83
C ASP A 492 17.40 14.79 -0.69
N PRO A 493 17.51 15.72 -1.67
CA PRO A 493 16.97 17.07 -1.55
C PRO A 493 15.44 17.18 -1.68
N LYS A 494 14.72 16.11 -2.11
CA LYS A 494 13.24 16.06 -2.04
C LYS A 494 12.77 15.64 -0.64
N ASN A 495 13.56 14.82 0.06
CA ASN A 495 13.28 14.26 1.38
C ASN A 495 13.99 15.00 2.53
N THR A 496 14.07 16.33 2.48
CA THR A 496 14.53 17.13 3.63
C THR A 496 13.63 16.94 4.86
N ALA A 497 14.09 17.31 6.05
CA ALA A 497 13.32 17.14 7.30
C ALA A 497 11.91 17.73 7.19
N TRP A 498 10.89 16.92 7.50
CA TRP A 498 9.47 17.23 7.40
C TRP A 498 8.99 17.61 5.98
N SER A 499 9.55 16.97 4.95
CA SER A 499 9.20 17.13 3.53
C SER A 499 9.03 15.78 2.82
N TYR A 500 8.05 15.72 1.91
CA TYR A 500 7.79 14.55 1.06
C TYR A 500 7.64 13.24 1.86
N HIS A 501 8.45 12.20 1.62
CA HIS A 501 8.42 10.96 2.41
C HIS A 501 9.01 11.13 3.82
N ASN A 502 9.85 12.13 4.05
CA ASN A 502 10.54 12.35 5.31
C ASN A 502 9.70 13.19 6.29
N GLY A 503 8.55 12.65 6.72
CA GLY A 503 7.64 13.34 7.63
C GLY A 503 6.78 14.44 6.98
N GLY A 504 6.57 14.40 5.66
CA GLY A 504 5.52 15.18 5.00
C GLY A 504 4.12 14.68 5.38
N SER A 505 3.11 15.54 5.26
CA SER A 505 1.69 15.18 5.38
C SER A 505 1.07 14.97 4.00
N TRP A 506 0.32 13.89 3.85
CA TRP A 506 -0.19 13.40 2.56
C TRP A 506 -1.72 13.27 2.61
N PRO A 507 -2.49 14.12 1.89
CA PRO A 507 -3.95 14.09 1.92
C PRO A 507 -4.55 12.77 1.44
N THR A 508 -3.88 12.06 0.53
CA THR A 508 -4.28 10.71 0.09
C THR A 508 -4.46 9.73 1.26
N LEU A 509 -3.66 9.83 2.34
CA LEU A 509 -3.75 8.93 3.50
C LEU A 509 -5.05 9.05 4.33
N LEU A 510 -5.89 10.04 4.02
CA LEU A 510 -7.19 10.26 4.67
C LEU A 510 -8.18 9.11 4.41
N TRP A 511 -8.13 8.44 3.26
CA TRP A 511 -9.06 7.33 2.98
C TRP A 511 -8.70 6.06 3.76
N GLN A 512 -7.42 5.69 3.86
CA GLN A 512 -6.99 4.55 4.69
C GLN A 512 -7.32 4.79 6.16
N LEU A 513 -7.16 6.03 6.66
CA LEU A 513 -7.60 6.41 8.00
C LEU A 513 -9.11 6.20 8.16
N THR A 514 -9.91 6.65 7.19
CA THR A 514 -11.37 6.49 7.21
C THR A 514 -11.78 5.01 7.20
N VAL A 515 -11.19 4.16 6.34
CA VAL A 515 -11.51 2.72 6.30
C VAL A 515 -11.16 2.03 7.62
N ALA A 516 -10.01 2.35 8.23
CA ALA A 516 -9.63 1.82 9.54
C ALA A 516 -10.60 2.28 10.65
N CYS A 517 -11.02 3.55 10.62
CA CYS A 517 -12.02 4.10 11.53
C CYS A 517 -13.39 3.44 11.36
N MET A 518 -13.85 3.18 10.12
CA MET A 518 -15.10 2.47 9.87
C MET A 518 -15.04 1.03 10.39
N LYS A 519 -13.91 0.33 10.17
CA LYS A 519 -13.72 -1.05 10.65
C LYS A 519 -13.85 -1.15 12.18
N MET A 520 -13.21 -0.24 12.91
CA MET A 520 -13.21 -0.25 14.37
C MET A 520 -14.44 0.44 14.99
N ASN A 521 -15.42 0.85 14.18
CA ASN A 521 -16.60 1.61 14.60
C ASN A 521 -16.23 2.89 15.39
N ARG A 522 -15.27 3.65 14.86
CA ARG A 522 -14.74 4.92 15.40
C ARG A 522 -14.81 6.09 14.40
N PRO A 523 -15.99 6.41 13.83
CA PRO A 523 -16.11 7.41 12.76
C PRO A 523 -15.65 8.82 13.16
N GLU A 524 -15.72 9.16 14.46
CA GLU A 524 -15.40 10.48 15.01
C GLU A 524 -13.97 10.95 14.68
N ILE A 525 -13.01 10.01 14.59
CA ILE A 525 -11.62 10.28 14.23
C ILE A 525 -11.52 10.72 12.76
N ALA A 526 -12.24 10.04 11.87
CA ALA A 526 -12.26 10.32 10.44
C ALA A 526 -13.03 11.61 10.11
N GLU A 527 -14.19 11.84 10.74
CA GLU A 527 -14.94 13.09 10.62
C GLU A 527 -14.08 14.30 10.99
N LYS A 528 -13.39 14.23 12.13
CA LYS A 528 -12.46 15.26 12.62
C LYS A 528 -11.28 15.49 11.66
N ALA A 529 -10.80 14.45 10.98
CA ALA A 529 -9.73 14.56 9.98
C ALA A 529 -10.23 15.19 8.66
N VAL A 530 -11.42 14.80 8.19
CA VAL A 530 -12.07 15.39 7.00
C VAL A 530 -12.36 16.88 7.23
N MET A 531 -12.97 17.24 8.36
CA MET A 531 -13.22 18.63 8.75
C MET A 531 -11.96 19.48 8.95
N LEU A 532 -10.78 18.86 9.12
CA LEU A 532 -9.50 19.55 9.13
C LEU A 532 -8.98 19.79 7.72
N ALA A 533 -9.06 18.77 6.84
CA ALA A 533 -8.64 18.88 5.45
C ALA A 533 -9.49 19.90 4.65
N GLU A 534 -10.82 19.89 4.81
CA GLU A 534 -11.76 20.77 4.10
C GLU A 534 -11.47 22.28 4.30
N ARG A 535 -10.82 22.67 5.41
CA ARG A 535 -10.40 24.06 5.70
C ARG A 535 -9.40 24.62 4.69
N ARG A 536 -8.71 23.76 3.95
CA ARG A 536 -7.56 24.12 3.10
C ARG A 536 -7.50 23.41 1.77
N LEU A 537 -7.92 22.15 1.66
CA LEU A 537 -7.52 21.28 0.55
C LEU A 537 -7.90 21.81 -0.84
N SER A 538 -9.15 22.27 -1.02
CA SER A 538 -9.61 22.94 -2.26
C SER A 538 -8.95 24.31 -2.47
N ARG A 539 -8.95 25.18 -1.45
CA ARG A 539 -8.35 26.53 -1.49
C ARG A 539 -6.86 26.52 -1.87
N ASP A 540 -6.13 25.51 -1.37
CA ASP A 540 -4.70 25.32 -1.60
C ASP A 540 -4.44 24.47 -2.89
N LYS A 541 -5.48 24.23 -3.70
CA LYS A 541 -5.48 23.54 -5.02
C LYS A 541 -5.04 22.08 -5.00
N TRP A 542 -5.61 21.31 -4.08
CA TRP A 542 -5.46 19.85 -3.97
C TRP A 542 -4.00 19.35 -4.08
N PRO A 543 -3.09 19.77 -3.18
CA PRO A 543 -1.69 19.38 -3.26
C PRO A 543 -1.45 17.87 -3.10
N GLU A 544 -0.41 17.38 -3.77
CA GLU A 544 0.23 16.07 -3.56
C GLU A 544 0.64 15.87 -2.08
N TYR A 545 1.30 16.86 -1.46
CA TYR A 545 1.74 16.80 -0.06
C TYR A 545 1.93 18.17 0.60
N TYR A 546 2.11 18.18 1.93
CA TYR A 546 2.32 19.35 2.78
C TYR A 546 3.55 19.18 3.69
N ASP A 547 4.32 20.25 3.85
CA ASP A 547 5.61 20.25 4.55
C ASP A 547 5.54 20.90 5.94
N THR A 548 6.65 20.76 6.68
CA THR A 548 6.86 21.14 8.09
C THR A 548 6.24 20.18 9.10
N ARG A 549 6.79 20.18 10.33
CA ARG A 549 6.30 19.36 11.46
C ARG A 549 4.80 19.55 11.73
N ARG A 550 4.23 20.73 11.42
CA ARG A 550 2.80 21.02 11.55
C ARG A 550 2.00 20.99 10.24
N ALA A 551 2.60 20.61 9.12
CA ALA A 551 1.94 20.56 7.80
C ALA A 551 1.41 21.92 7.30
N ARG A 552 2.01 23.03 7.75
CA ARG A 552 1.49 24.38 7.50
C ARG A 552 1.72 24.88 6.07
N PHE A 553 2.76 24.41 5.40
CA PHE A 553 3.11 24.81 4.03
C PHE A 553 2.68 23.75 3.02
N ILE A 554 2.29 24.17 1.82
CA ILE A 554 2.19 23.28 0.65
C ILE A 554 3.60 22.71 0.39
N GLY A 555 3.68 21.45 -0.03
CA GLY A 555 4.94 20.74 -0.21
C GLY A 555 5.88 21.43 -1.20
N LYS A 556 7.17 21.50 -0.87
CA LYS A 556 8.23 22.24 -1.59
C LYS A 556 8.38 21.91 -3.07
N GLN A 557 7.97 20.71 -3.49
CA GLN A 557 7.89 20.25 -4.88
C GLN A 557 6.55 19.52 -5.12
N SER A 558 5.51 19.85 -4.36
CA SER A 558 4.18 19.26 -4.50
C SER A 558 3.55 19.70 -5.80
N ARG A 559 3.02 18.74 -6.56
CA ARG A 559 2.04 19.07 -7.60
C ARG A 559 0.76 19.62 -7.00
N LEU A 560 0.06 20.42 -7.80
CA LEU A 560 -1.33 20.82 -7.57
C LEU A 560 -2.26 19.92 -8.39
N PHE A 561 -3.53 19.83 -7.98
CA PHE A 561 -4.53 18.95 -8.60
C PHE A 561 -4.05 17.49 -8.72
N GLN A 562 -3.41 16.98 -7.65
CA GLN A 562 -2.96 15.60 -7.58
C GLN A 562 -4.15 14.68 -7.31
N THR A 563 -4.39 13.73 -8.21
CA THR A 563 -5.60 12.92 -8.26
C THR A 563 -5.83 12.10 -7.00
N TRP A 564 -4.80 11.47 -6.41
CA TRP A 564 -5.00 10.68 -5.18
C TRP A 564 -5.34 11.52 -3.94
N SER A 565 -5.05 12.83 -3.94
CA SER A 565 -5.47 13.75 -2.87
C SER A 565 -6.95 14.11 -3.00
N ILE A 566 -7.42 14.26 -4.24
CA ILE A 566 -8.83 14.49 -4.59
C ILE A 566 -9.65 13.23 -4.30
N ALA A 567 -9.23 12.09 -4.86
CA ALA A 567 -9.91 10.81 -4.71
C ALA A 567 -9.86 10.28 -3.27
N GLY A 568 -8.76 10.47 -2.53
CA GLY A 568 -8.68 10.10 -1.12
C GLY A 568 -9.67 10.88 -0.23
N TYR A 569 -9.87 12.17 -0.52
CA TYR A 569 -10.94 12.96 0.10
C TYR A 569 -12.33 12.42 -0.28
N LEU A 570 -12.59 12.15 -1.57
CA LEU A 570 -13.88 11.61 -2.03
C LEU A 570 -14.22 10.25 -1.40
N VAL A 571 -13.27 9.32 -1.34
CA VAL A 571 -13.48 8.02 -0.67
C VAL A 571 -13.79 8.23 0.82
N ALA A 572 -13.10 9.14 1.50
CA ALA A 572 -13.41 9.45 2.90
C ALA A 572 -14.85 9.99 3.08
N LYS A 573 -15.30 10.91 2.21
CA LYS A 573 -16.69 11.44 2.21
C LYS A 573 -17.72 10.34 1.96
N LEU A 574 -17.51 9.51 0.95
CA LEU A 574 -18.41 8.40 0.59
C LEU A 574 -18.53 7.36 1.72
N LEU A 575 -17.44 7.04 2.39
CA LEU A 575 -17.42 6.09 3.51
C LEU A 575 -18.03 6.68 4.79
N LEU A 576 -17.90 7.98 5.05
CA LEU A 576 -18.62 8.63 6.15
C LEU A 576 -20.13 8.70 5.87
N ALA A 577 -20.54 8.94 4.62
CA ALA A 577 -21.94 8.91 4.21
C ALA A 577 -22.56 7.50 4.22
N ASN A 578 -21.75 6.46 4.00
CA ASN A 578 -22.17 5.06 4.10
C ASN A 578 -21.06 4.16 4.71
N PRO A 579 -20.96 4.08 6.04
CA PRO A 579 -19.96 3.26 6.73
C PRO A 579 -20.02 1.77 6.35
N SER A 580 -21.19 1.27 5.95
CA SER A 580 -21.35 -0.14 5.56
C SER A 580 -20.58 -0.51 4.30
N ALA A 581 -20.26 0.46 3.42
CA ALA A 581 -19.51 0.24 2.20
C ALA A 581 -18.01 -0.08 2.44
N ALA A 582 -17.48 0.21 3.64
CA ALA A 582 -16.11 -0.20 4.01
C ALA A 582 -15.90 -1.73 3.98
N LYS A 583 -16.99 -2.52 4.03
CA LYS A 583 -17.00 -4.00 3.90
C LYS A 583 -16.41 -4.54 2.59
N VAL A 584 -16.28 -3.68 1.59
CA VAL A 584 -15.58 -3.95 0.33
C VAL A 584 -14.08 -4.15 0.57
N LEU A 585 -13.48 -3.30 1.40
CA LEU A 585 -12.03 -3.20 1.59
C LEU A 585 -11.51 -4.02 2.77
N ILE A 586 -12.24 -4.00 3.89
CA ILE A 586 -11.82 -4.70 5.11
C ILE A 586 -11.82 -6.23 4.93
N THR A 587 -11.06 -6.90 5.79
CA THR A 587 -11.19 -8.33 6.07
C THR A 587 -11.21 -8.51 7.59
N GLU A 588 -12.09 -9.36 8.10
CA GLU A 588 -12.16 -9.65 9.54
C GLU A 588 -10.91 -10.39 10.04
N GLU A 589 -10.70 -10.39 11.35
CA GLU A 589 -9.63 -11.19 11.93
C GLU A 589 -9.90 -12.69 11.70
N ASP A 590 -8.95 -13.36 11.04
CA ASP A 590 -9.12 -14.72 10.56
C ASP A 590 -9.27 -15.73 11.72
N SER A 591 -10.46 -16.33 11.81
CA SER A 591 -10.79 -17.26 12.89
C SER A 591 -10.01 -18.57 12.83
N GLU A 592 -9.55 -19.01 11.66
CA GLU A 592 -8.64 -20.15 11.55
C GLU A 592 -7.25 -19.80 12.11
N LEU A 593 -6.76 -18.58 11.86
CA LEU A 593 -5.52 -18.09 12.47
C LEU A 593 -5.66 -17.89 13.99
N VAL A 594 -6.76 -17.31 14.48
CA VAL A 594 -7.01 -17.16 15.93
C VAL A 594 -7.11 -18.52 16.62
N ASN A 595 -7.74 -19.50 16.00
CA ASN A 595 -7.77 -20.88 16.49
C ASN A 595 -6.37 -21.52 16.42
N ALA A 596 -5.62 -21.35 15.34
CA ALA A 596 -4.25 -21.84 15.22
C ALA A 596 -3.33 -21.25 16.30
N PHE A 597 -3.42 -19.95 16.59
CA PHE A 597 -2.67 -19.32 17.67
C PHE A 597 -3.14 -19.80 19.06
N SER A 598 -4.43 -19.97 19.28
CA SER A 598 -4.95 -20.55 20.53
C SER A 598 -4.45 -21.99 20.75
N CYS A 599 -4.38 -22.79 19.69
CA CYS A 599 -3.79 -24.12 19.68
C CYS A 599 -2.28 -24.08 19.90
N MET A 600 -1.52 -23.20 19.22
CA MET A 600 -0.07 -23.05 19.44
C MET A 600 0.26 -22.60 20.86
N LEU A 601 -0.49 -21.65 21.41
CA LEU A 601 -0.30 -21.11 22.77
C LEU A 601 -0.66 -22.12 23.88
N SER A 602 -1.58 -23.06 23.61
CA SER A 602 -1.97 -24.13 24.55
C SER A 602 -1.17 -25.42 24.39
N ALA A 603 -0.69 -25.73 23.17
CA ALA A 603 0.28 -26.79 22.90
C ALA A 603 1.69 -26.43 23.40
N ASN A 604 2.01 -25.13 23.54
CA ASN A 604 3.30 -24.65 24.00
C ASN A 604 3.67 -25.26 25.38
N PRO A 605 4.73 -26.09 25.49
CA PRO A 605 5.08 -26.77 26.74
C PRO A 605 5.36 -25.82 27.91
N ARG A 606 5.69 -24.56 27.60
CA ARG A 606 6.01 -23.48 28.56
C ARG A 606 4.86 -23.20 29.54
N ARG A 607 3.58 -23.38 29.18
CA ARG A 607 2.44 -23.21 30.13
C ARG A 607 2.14 -24.43 31.00
N LYS A 608 2.45 -25.66 30.56
CA LYS A 608 2.30 -26.88 31.39
C LYS A 608 3.38 -27.01 32.47
N ARG A 609 4.50 -26.29 32.35
CA ARG A 609 5.50 -26.11 33.42
C ARG A 609 5.11 -24.94 34.34
N GLY A 610 4.04 -25.12 35.11
CA GLY A 610 3.74 -24.23 36.24
C GLY A 610 4.93 -24.16 37.22
N ARG A 611 5.09 -23.04 37.94
CA ARG A 611 6.16 -22.83 38.92
C ARG A 611 6.20 -24.01 39.91
N LYS A 612 7.22 -24.88 39.81
CA LYS A 612 7.59 -25.74 40.94
C LYS A 612 7.96 -24.82 42.10
N GLY A 613 7.22 -24.93 43.20
CA GLY A 613 7.34 -24.00 44.32
C GLY A 613 8.76 -23.96 44.89
N PHE A 614 9.14 -22.79 45.42
CA PHE A 614 10.35 -22.65 46.22
C PHE A 614 10.30 -23.65 47.37
N LYS A 615 11.19 -24.66 47.35
CA LYS A 615 11.51 -25.39 48.57
C LYS A 615 12.34 -24.47 49.46
N GLN A 616 11.90 -24.27 50.69
CA GLN A 616 12.68 -23.55 51.70
C GLN A 616 14.02 -24.26 51.92
N PRO A 617 15.13 -23.53 52.12
CA PRO A 617 16.34 -24.13 52.65
C PRO A 617 16.09 -24.53 54.11
N PHE A 618 16.19 -25.82 54.41
CA PHE A 618 16.26 -26.28 55.79
C PHE A 618 17.68 -26.08 56.31
N ILE A 619 17.77 -25.57 57.54
CA ILE A 619 19.04 -25.34 58.25
C ILE A 619 19.53 -26.66 58.84
N ILE A 620 20.78 -27.02 58.54
CA ILE A 620 21.78 -27.56 59.50
C ILE A 620 23.09 -26.84 59.18
#